data_AF-A0A1A8JD72-F1
#
_entry.id   AF-A0A1A8JD72-F1
#
_cell.length_a   1.000
_cell.length_b   1.000
_cell.length_c   1.000
_cell.angle_alpha   90.00
_cell.angle_beta   90.00
_cell.angle_gamma   90.00
#
_symmetry.space_group_name_H-M   'P 1'
#
loop_
_entity.id
_entity.type
_entity.pdbx_description
1 polymer ?
#
loop_
_entity_poly.entity_id
_entity_poly.type
_entity_poly.pdbx_seq_one_letter_code
_entity_poly.pdbx_strand_id
1 'polypeptide(L)' 'ENIGSEALRRMFASYPGTKTYFSHLDISPGSSHLYSHGKKIVLAIAEGAKDISQLTVTLAPLQTLHAYQLRIDP' A
#
# COMPACT_ATOMS: atom_id res chain seq x y z
N GLU A 1 10.98 -0.67 -4.19
CA GLU A 1 10.23 0.34 -4.97
C GLU A 1 9.56 -0.29 -6.18
N ASN A 2 10.34 -0.87 -7.12
CA ASN A 2 9.81 -1.50 -8.33
C ASN A 2 8.75 -2.58 -8.08
N ILE A 3 9.00 -3.53 -7.16
CA ILE A 3 8.05 -4.61 -6.84
C ILE A 3 6.70 -4.06 -6.34
N GLY A 4 6.73 -3.07 -5.44
CA GLY A 4 5.51 -2.48 -4.90
C GLY A 4 4.73 -1.65 -5.94
N SER A 5 5.44 -0.90 -6.78
CA SER A 5 4.82 -0.15 -7.89
C SER A 5 4.16 -1.10 -8.89
N GLU A 6 4.84 -2.19 -9.26
CA GLU A 6 4.30 -3.22 -10.16
C GLU A 6 3.08 -3.93 -9.55
N ALA A 7 3.11 -4.25 -8.25
CA ALA A 7 1.96 -4.85 -7.57
C ALA A 7 0.73 -3.93 -7.61
N LEU A 8 0.90 -2.63 -7.34
CA LEU A 8 -0.18 -1.63 -7.46
C LEU A 8 -0.72 -1.55 -8.88
N ARG A 9 0.17 -1.57 -9.89
CA ARG A 9 -0.25 -1.55 -11.30
C ARG A 9 -1.08 -2.78 -11.66
N ARG A 10 -0.67 -3.97 -11.20
CA ARG A 10 -1.44 -5.21 -11.37
C ARG A 10 -2.80 -5.13 -10.68
N MET A 11 -2.85 -4.61 -9.46
CA MET A 11 -4.12 -4.37 -8.75
C MET A 11 -5.03 -3.43 -9.53
N PHE A 12 -4.53 -2.32 -10.03
CA PHE A 12 -5.30 -1.36 -10.83
C PHE A 12 -5.80 -1.91 -12.18
N ALA A 13 -5.06 -2.86 -12.77
CA ALA A 13 -5.45 -3.53 -14.00
C ALA A 13 -6.51 -4.61 -13.75
N SER A 14 -6.28 -5.48 -12.75
CA SER A 14 -7.17 -6.61 -12.43
C SER A 14 -8.43 -6.18 -11.69
N TYR A 15 -8.34 -5.13 -10.87
CA TYR A 15 -9.41 -4.61 -10.02
C TYR A 15 -9.55 -3.09 -10.19
N PRO A 16 -10.12 -2.60 -11.31
CA PRO A 16 -10.15 -1.17 -11.63
C PRO A 16 -10.83 -0.30 -10.57
N GLY A 17 -11.79 -0.84 -9.81
CA GLY A 17 -12.48 -0.14 -8.73
C GLY A 17 -11.54 0.35 -7.63
N THR A 18 -10.39 -0.31 -7.41
CA THR A 18 -9.39 0.11 -6.42
C THR A 18 -8.76 1.47 -6.70
N LYS A 19 -8.85 1.97 -7.95
CA LYS A 19 -8.35 3.31 -8.33
C LYS A 19 -9.10 4.45 -7.64
N THR A 20 -10.32 4.23 -7.14
CA THR A 20 -11.11 5.27 -6.47
C THR A 20 -10.39 5.84 -5.25
N TYR A 21 -9.64 5.00 -4.52
CA TYR A 21 -8.82 5.41 -3.37
C TYR A 21 -7.61 6.28 -3.74
N PHE A 22 -7.26 6.35 -5.03
CA PHE A 22 -6.08 7.07 -5.54
C PHE A 22 -6.44 8.20 -6.52
N SER A 23 -7.71 8.63 -6.57
CA SER A 23 -8.21 9.63 -7.53
C SER A 23 -7.50 10.99 -7.48
N HIS A 24 -6.83 11.30 -6.36
CA HIS A 24 -6.11 12.55 -6.12
C HIS A 24 -4.62 12.47 -6.49
N LEU A 25 -4.18 11.39 -7.15
CA LEU A 25 -2.77 11.06 -7.37
C LEU A 25 -2.51 10.70 -8.83
N ASP A 26 -1.30 11.01 -9.31
CA ASP A 26 -0.81 10.45 -10.57
C ASP A 26 -0.46 8.97 -10.36
N ILE A 27 -1.26 8.10 -11.00
CA ILE A 27 -1.07 6.65 -11.02
C ILE A 27 -0.66 6.11 -12.40
N SER A 28 -0.14 6.99 -13.26
CA SER A 28 0.42 6.59 -14.55
C SER A 28 1.65 5.68 -14.38
N PRO A 29 1.95 4.81 -15.36
CA PRO A 29 3.18 4.01 -15.35
C PRO A 29 4.41 4.91 -15.17
N GLY A 30 5.26 4.59 -14.20
CA GLY A 30 6.49 5.35 -13.94
C GLY A 30 6.31 6.59 -13.07
N SER A 31 5.10 6.89 -12.61
CA SER A 31 4.86 8.03 -11.69
C SER A 31 5.65 7.89 -10.39
N SER A 32 6.18 9.01 -9.91
CA SER A 32 6.92 9.07 -8.64
C SER A 32 6.05 8.65 -7.45
N HIS A 33 4.75 8.93 -7.53
CA HIS A 33 3.80 8.53 -6.50
C HIS A 33 3.72 7.01 -6.37
N LEU A 34 3.54 6.28 -7.49
CA LEU A 34 3.50 4.81 -7.47
C LEU A 34 4.76 4.19 -6.88
N TYR A 35 5.95 4.68 -7.25
CA TYR A 35 7.20 4.17 -6.71
C TYR A 35 7.34 4.44 -5.20
N SER A 36 7.01 5.66 -4.77
CA SER A 36 7.09 6.03 -3.36
C SER A 36 6.07 5.26 -2.51
N HIS A 37 4.84 5.08 -2.99
CA HIS A 37 3.81 4.31 -2.29
C HIS A 37 4.16 2.81 -2.26
N GLY A 38 4.58 2.27 -3.41
CA GLY A 38 5.06 0.89 -3.50
C GLY A 38 6.25 0.60 -2.58
N LYS A 39 7.16 1.57 -2.39
CA LYS A 39 8.24 1.47 -1.38
C LYS A 39 7.68 1.30 0.03
N LYS A 40 6.73 2.17 0.42
CA LYS A 40 6.13 2.14 1.76
C LYS A 40 5.47 0.79 2.06
N ILE A 41 4.73 0.24 1.09
CA ILE A 41 4.10 -1.08 1.22
C ILE A 41 5.14 -2.18 1.46
N VAL A 42 6.16 -2.25 0.60
CA VAL A 42 7.19 -3.31 0.70
C VAL A 42 7.99 -3.18 2.00
N LEU A 43 8.31 -1.97 2.45
CA LEU A 43 8.99 -1.75 3.73
C LEU A 43 8.12 -2.14 4.93
N ALA A 44 6.81 -1.85 4.90
CA ALA A 44 5.91 -2.26 5.97
C ALA A 44 5.78 -3.79 6.06
N ILE A 45 5.70 -4.48 4.92
CA ILE A 45 5.69 -5.95 4.87
C ILE A 45 7.02 -6.50 5.41
N ALA A 46 8.15 -5.94 4.97
CA ALA A 46 9.46 -6.35 5.45
C ALA A 46 9.63 -6.13 6.96
N GLU A 47 9.09 -5.03 7.50
CA GLU A 47 9.09 -4.76 8.95
C GLU A 47 8.27 -5.80 9.72
N GLY A 48 7.04 -6.07 9.28
CA GLY A 48 6.20 -7.10 9.90
C GLY A 48 6.80 -8.51 9.83
N ALA A 49 7.57 -8.81 8.77
CA ALA A 49 8.22 -10.09 8.59
C ALA A 49 9.45 -10.31 9.50
N LYS A 50 10.01 -9.27 10.12
CA LYS A 50 11.16 -9.39 11.03
C LYS A 50 10.81 -10.20 12.29
N ASP A 51 9.60 -10.02 12.80
CA ASP A 51 9.06 -10.79 13.92
C ASP A 51 7.54 -10.92 13.76
N ILE A 52 7.12 -12.05 13.19
CA ILE A 52 5.71 -12.32 12.95
C ILE A 52 4.91 -12.49 14.25
N SER A 53 5.56 -12.81 15.38
CA SER A 53 4.88 -12.95 16.66
C SER A 53 4.40 -11.59 17.21
N GLN A 54 5.03 -10.49 16.77
CA GLN A 54 4.70 -9.12 17.17
C GLN A 54 3.93 -8.35 16.09
N LEU A 55 3.44 -9.02 15.04
CA LEU A 55 2.87 -8.37 13.85
C LEU A 55 1.78 -7.32 14.17
N THR A 56 0.88 -7.64 15.10
CA THR A 56 -0.20 -6.73 15.52
C THR A 56 0.32 -5.47 16.18
N VAL A 57 1.39 -5.57 16.96
CA VAL A 57 2.04 -4.43 17.62
C VAL A 57 2.81 -3.62 16.58
N THR A 58 3.64 -4.29 15.78
CA THR A 58 4.50 -3.67 14.75
C THR A 58 3.68 -2.88 13.72
N LEU A 59 2.52 -3.40 13.31
CA LEU A 59 1.66 -2.77 12.29
C LEU A 59 0.47 -1.99 12.88
N ALA A 60 0.34 -1.87 14.21
CA ALA A 60 -0.75 -1.12 14.86
C ALA A 60 -0.94 0.32 14.32
N PRO A 61 0.12 1.10 14.04
CA PRO A 61 -0.05 2.43 13.43
C PRO A 61 -0.70 2.37 12.05
N LEU A 62 -0.32 1.40 11.21
CA LEU A 62 -0.90 1.21 9.89
C LEU A 62 -2.35 0.72 9.98
N GLN A 63 -2.66 -0.17 10.92
CA GLN A 63 -4.04 -0.59 11.20
C GLN A 63 -4.91 0.61 11.58
N THR A 64 -4.44 1.49 12.45
CA THR A 64 -5.16 2.72 12.84
C THR A 64 -5.35 3.67 11.65
N LEU A 65 -4.30 3.87 10.85
CA LEU A 65 -4.36 4.68 9.63
C LEU A 65 -5.42 4.17 8.65
N HIS A 66 -5.42 2.86 8.35
CA HIS A 66 -6.36 2.26 7.41
C HIS A 66 -7.80 2.28 7.93
N ALA A 67 -8.01 1.99 9.21
CA ALA A 67 -9.35 1.92 9.80
C ALA A 67 -10.02 3.29 9.92
N TYR A 68 -9.30 4.31 10.39
CA TYR A 68 -9.95 5.55 10.84
C TYR A 68 -9.73 6.75 9.92
N GLN A 69 -8.60 6.82 9.23
CA GLN A 69 -8.26 7.94 8.36
C GLN A 69 -8.52 7.63 6.89
N LEU A 70 -7.94 6.52 6.38
CA LEU A 70 -8.11 6.14 4.98
C LEU A 70 -9.46 5.48 4.72
N ARG A 71 -9.97 4.71 5.69
CA ARG A 71 -11.27 4.03 5.66
C ARG A 71 -11.44 3.18 4.39
N ILE A 72 -10.41 2.40 4.10
CA ILE A 72 -10.42 1.45 2.98
C ILE A 72 -11.39 0.31 3.33
N ASP A 73 -12.29 -0.01 2.40
CA ASP A 73 -13.18 -1.18 2.52
C ASP A 73 -12.33 -2.47 2.66
N PRO A 74 -12.49 -3.26 3.76
CA PRO A 74 -11.73 -4.49 4.00
C PRO A 74 -12.04 -5.64 3.03
#